data_AF-A0A960CPP6-F1
#
_entry.id   AF-A0A960CPP6-F1
#
_cell.length_a   1.000
_cell.length_b   1.000
_cell.length_c   1.000
_cell.angle_alpha   90.00
_cell.angle_beta   90.00
_cell.angle_gamma   90.00
#
_symmetry.space_group_name_H-M   'P 1'
#
loop_
_entity.id
_entity.type
_entity.pdbx_description
1 polymer ?
#
loop_
_entity_poly.entity_id
_entity_poly.type
_entity_poly.pdbx_seq_one_letter_code
_entity_poly.pdbx_strand_id
1 'polypeptide(L)'
;MPRPASTDEITERSRSIGRIEIERFGTHASLLKAYAALLEAVTKLGGRAEQRYGNVELFIPKTPTELADQLESDQRRWDNAEALWLRAVRAEDGDELREWERESVVAWCDAEGKPNPFDPFAARDEDLAAIRRDLGLVG
;
A
#
# COMPACT_ATOMS: atom_id res chain seq x y z
N MET A 1 -6.09 -4.80 1.79
CA MET A 1 -6.66 -3.68 2.54
C MET A 1 -7.99 -3.40 1.89
N PRO A 2 -9.04 -3.06 2.65
CA PRO A 2 -10.34 -2.73 2.08
C PRO A 2 -10.19 -1.68 0.99
N ARG A 3 -11.01 -1.79 -0.06
CA ARG A 3 -11.06 -0.79 -1.13
C ARG A 3 -11.38 0.57 -0.52
N PRO A 4 -10.47 1.57 -0.61
CA PRO A 4 -10.74 2.86 0.01
C PRO A 4 -11.89 3.56 -0.72
N ALA A 5 -12.90 4.03 0.01
CA ALA A 5 -14.06 4.71 -0.57
C ALA A 5 -13.83 6.22 -0.74
N SER A 6 -12.95 6.80 0.09
CA SER A 6 -12.69 8.24 0.12
C SER A 6 -11.26 8.55 0.54
N THR A 7 -10.84 9.80 0.36
CA THR A 7 -9.52 10.28 0.79
C THR A 7 -9.36 10.30 2.31
N ASP A 8 -10.45 10.17 3.08
CA ASP A 8 -10.41 10.11 4.55
C ASP A 8 -9.89 8.77 5.06
N GLU A 9 -10.00 7.71 4.26
CA GLU A 9 -9.50 6.38 4.57
C GLU A 9 -8.00 6.22 4.28
N ILE A 10 -7.37 7.23 3.65
CA ILE A 10 -5.92 7.24 3.41
C ILE A 10 -5.19 7.50 4.74
N THR A 11 -4.46 6.48 5.20
CA THR A 11 -3.66 6.51 6.43
C THR A 11 -2.38 7.34 6.29
N GLU A 12 -1.65 7.17 5.19
CA GLU A 12 -0.44 7.94 4.90
C GLU A 12 -0.80 9.29 4.27
N ARG A 13 -1.11 10.27 5.14
CA ARG A 13 -1.48 11.63 4.75
C ARG A 13 -0.30 12.55 4.54
N SER A 14 0.91 12.10 4.82
CA SER A 14 2.12 12.88 4.63
C SER A 14 2.97 12.28 3.52
N ARG A 15 3.86 13.08 2.94
CA ARG A 15 4.89 12.61 2.03
C ARG A 15 6.26 13.00 2.54
N SER A 16 7.22 12.09 2.39
CA SER A 16 8.63 12.40 2.65
C SER A 16 9.10 13.41 1.62
N ILE A 17 9.80 14.45 2.09
CA ILE A 17 10.40 15.49 1.23
C ILE A 17 11.93 15.41 1.22
N GLY A 18 12.50 14.59 2.10
CA GLY A 18 13.94 14.46 2.20
C GLY A 18 14.39 13.79 3.49
N ARG A 19 15.64 13.34 3.46
CA ARG A 19 16.34 12.68 4.55
C ARG A 19 17.69 13.34 4.77
N ILE A 20 18.05 13.56 6.03
CA ILE A 20 19.27 14.24 6.44
C ILE A 20 20.05 13.32 7.37
N GLU A 21 21.26 12.95 6.97
CA GLU A 21 22.17 12.16 7.81
C GLU A 21 22.77 13.04 8.91
N ILE A 22 22.52 12.70 10.17
CA ILE A 22 22.87 13.53 11.33
C ILE A 22 24.34 13.34 11.72
N GLU A 23 24.89 12.13 11.53
CA GLU A 23 26.23 11.74 12.00
C GLU A 23 27.36 12.61 11.42
N ARG A 24 27.12 13.29 10.30
CA ARG A 24 28.14 14.08 9.58
C ARG A 24 27.96 15.58 9.69
N PHE A 25 26.85 16.04 10.27
CA PHE A 25 26.41 17.44 10.17
C PHE A 25 26.62 18.23 11.47
N GLY A 26 26.68 17.54 12.63
CA GLY A 26 26.63 18.16 13.96
C GLY A 26 27.79 19.08 14.35
N THR A 27 28.87 19.16 13.56
CA THR A 27 30.08 19.92 13.89
C THR A 27 30.26 21.21 13.07
N HIS A 28 29.44 21.45 12.04
CA HIS A 28 29.57 22.60 11.15
C HIS A 28 28.43 23.62 11.36
N ALA A 29 28.76 24.79 11.91
CA ALA A 29 27.77 25.82 12.28
C ALA A 29 26.88 26.30 11.11
N SER A 30 27.44 26.41 9.89
CA SER A 30 26.66 26.79 8.69
C SER A 30 25.62 25.73 8.33
N LEU A 31 25.96 24.46 8.46
CA LEU A 31 25.03 23.37 8.22
C LEU A 31 23.95 23.34 9.30
N LEU A 32 24.31 23.47 10.58
CA LEU A 32 23.36 23.58 11.71
C LEU A 32 22.32 24.67 11.46
N LYS A 33 22.76 25.85 10.99
CA LYS A 33 21.86 26.96 10.65
C LYS A 33 20.93 26.63 9.48
N ALA A 34 21.44 25.98 8.43
CA ALA A 34 20.64 25.56 7.28
C ALA A 34 19.58 24.52 7.67
N TYR A 35 19.94 23.56 8.53
CA TYR A 35 19.02 22.57 9.07
C TYR A 35 17.90 23.22 9.90
N ALA A 36 18.24 24.16 10.77
CA ALA A 36 17.24 24.90 11.54
C ALA A 36 16.25 25.65 10.64
N ALA A 37 16.74 26.32 9.59
CA ALA A 37 15.89 27.01 8.62
C ALA A 37 14.97 26.04 7.84
N LEU A 38 15.48 24.85 7.50
CA LEU A 38 14.69 23.81 6.85
C LEU A 38 13.59 23.27 7.77
N LEU A 39 13.90 22.98 9.03
CA LEU A 39 12.90 22.56 10.02
C LEU A 39 11.82 23.62 10.23
N GLU A 40 12.20 24.90 10.26
CA GLU A 40 11.25 26.02 10.34
C GLU A 40 10.32 26.04 9.12
N ALA A 41 10.86 25.86 7.92
CA ALA A 41 10.06 25.81 6.69
C ALA A 41 9.10 24.61 6.67
N VAL A 42 9.55 23.42 7.08
CA VAL A 42 8.71 22.21 7.20
C VAL A 42 7.57 22.45 8.19
N THR A 43 7.89 23.03 9.35
CA THR A 43 6.88 23.34 10.38
C THR A 43 5.83 24.32 9.86
N LYS A 44 6.24 25.35 9.11
CA LYS A 44 5.31 26.30 8.47
C LYS A 44 4.37 25.65 7.46
N LEU A 45 4.81 24.57 6.81
CA LEU A 45 3.98 23.77 5.90
C LEU A 45 3.09 22.76 6.63
N GLY A 46 3.04 22.77 7.96
CA GLY A 46 2.32 21.76 8.77
C GLY A 46 2.98 20.39 8.75
N GLY A 47 4.25 20.33 8.34
CA GLY A 47 5.04 19.12 8.30
C GLY A 47 5.63 18.73 9.64
N ARG A 48 6.40 17.65 9.62
CA ARG A 48 7.04 17.07 10.81
C ARG A 48 8.39 16.46 10.44
N ALA A 49 9.24 16.30 11.44
CA ALA A 49 10.52 15.64 11.33
C ALA A 49 10.52 14.39 12.22
N GLU A 50 10.92 13.24 11.68
CA GLU A 50 11.12 12.01 12.44
C GLU A 50 12.60 11.70 12.55
N GLN A 51 13.09 11.54 13.77
CA GLN A 51 14.44 11.02 13.98
C GLN A 51 14.41 9.49 13.89
N ARG A 52 15.29 8.95 13.06
CA ARG A 52 15.61 7.52 12.97
C ARG A 52 17.09 7.32 13.26
N TYR A 53 17.52 6.06 13.31
CA TYR A 53 18.92 5.73 13.54
C TYR A 53 19.82 6.38 12.46
N GLY A 54 20.67 7.33 12.87
CA GLY A 54 21.62 8.03 12.01
C GLY A 54 21.05 9.17 11.15
N ASN A 55 19.73 9.35 11.06
CA ASN A 55 19.11 10.31 10.14
C ASN A 55 17.83 10.96 10.68
N VAL A 56 17.46 12.11 10.11
CA VAL A 56 16.13 12.71 10.24
C VAL A 56 15.43 12.65 8.89
N GLU A 57 14.20 12.15 8.87
CA GLU A 57 13.32 12.22 7.71
C GLU A 57 12.29 13.33 7.89
N LEU A 58 12.06 14.09 6.83
CA LEU A 58 11.18 15.26 6.83
C LEU A 58 9.92 14.93 6.03
N PHE A 59 8.78 15.26 6.61
CA PHE A 59 7.47 15.00 6.04
C PHE A 59 6.67 16.29 5.92
N ILE A 60 5.89 16.43 4.86
CA ILE A 60 4.85 17.46 4.75
C ILE A 60 3.49 16.81 4.42
N PRO A 61 2.37 17.44 4.80
CA PRO A 61 1.04 16.96 4.45
C PRO A 61 0.88 16.89 2.93
N LYS A 62 0.22 15.83 2.45
CA LYS A 62 -0.21 15.74 1.06
C LYS A 62 -1.28 16.79 0.78
N THR A 63 -1.21 17.36 -0.41
CA THR A 63 -2.24 18.22 -0.97
C THR A 63 -3.52 17.42 -1.29
N PRO A 64 -4.68 18.08 -1.44
CA PRO A 64 -5.92 17.41 -1.85
C PRO A 64 -5.79 16.63 -3.17
N THR A 65 -5.01 17.15 -4.12
CA THR A 65 -4.74 16.48 -5.40
C THR A 65 -3.90 15.22 -5.20
N GLU A 66 -2.82 15.28 -4.42
CA GLU A 66 -2.00 14.09 -4.11
C GLU A 66 -2.80 13.01 -3.37
N LEU A 67 -3.75 13.39 -2.51
CA LEU A 67 -4.65 12.45 -1.85
C LEU A 67 -5.65 11.83 -2.84
N ALA A 68 -6.17 12.60 -3.79
CA ALA A 68 -7.07 12.09 -4.83
C ALA A 68 -6.35 11.10 -5.76
N ASP A 69 -5.13 11.43 -6.19
CA ASP A 69 -4.30 10.54 -7.03
C ASP A 69 -3.95 9.24 -6.29
N GLN A 70 -3.65 9.34 -4.99
CA GLN A 70 -3.42 8.18 -4.13
C GLN A 70 -4.68 7.31 -4.03
N LEU A 71 -5.85 7.91 -3.80
CA LEU A 71 -7.13 7.18 -3.74
C LEU A 71 -7.40 6.42 -5.03
N GLU A 72 -7.27 7.08 -6.18
CA GLU A 72 -7.47 6.44 -7.49
C GLU A 72 -6.49 5.28 -7.71
N SER A 73 -5.21 5.49 -7.37
CA SER A 73 -4.19 4.45 -7.46
C SER A 73 -4.52 3.25 -6.57
N ASP A 74 -4.95 3.47 -5.34
CA ASP A 74 -5.28 2.41 -4.38
C ASP A 74 -6.56 1.66 -4.79
N GLN A 75 -7.59 2.37 -5.24
CA GLN A 75 -8.79 1.78 -5.81
C GLN A 75 -8.47 0.91 -7.02
N ARG A 76 -7.66 1.41 -7.96
CA ARG A 76 -7.25 0.66 -9.14
C ARG A 76 -6.42 -0.58 -8.81
N ARG A 77 -5.57 -0.51 -7.78
CA ARG A 77 -4.82 -1.68 -7.30
C ARG A 77 -5.76 -2.73 -6.72
N TRP A 78 -6.75 -2.30 -5.94
CA TRP A 78 -7.77 -3.18 -5.38
C TRP A 78 -8.61 -3.83 -6.50
N ASP A 79 -9.13 -3.03 -7.44
CA ASP A 79 -9.95 -3.51 -8.56
C ASP A 79 -9.17 -4.52 -9.43
N ASN A 80 -7.87 -4.29 -9.63
CA ASN A 80 -7.01 -5.23 -10.35
C ASN A 80 -6.81 -6.54 -9.56
N ALA A 81 -6.55 -6.46 -8.26
CA ALA A 81 -6.39 -7.66 -7.43
C ALA A 81 -7.68 -8.51 -7.38
N GLU A 82 -8.85 -7.88 -7.29
CA GLU A 82 -10.14 -8.58 -7.37
C GLU A 82 -10.32 -9.27 -8.73
N ALA A 83 -9.99 -8.58 -9.84
CA ALA A 83 -10.08 -9.16 -11.18
C ALA A 83 -9.14 -10.37 -11.36
N LEU A 84 -7.91 -10.29 -10.83
CA LEU A 84 -6.96 -11.41 -10.82
C LEU A 84 -7.45 -12.58 -9.96
N TRP A 85 -8.05 -12.29 -8.79
CA TRP A 85 -8.66 -13.31 -7.94
C TRP A 85 -9.82 -14.01 -8.65
N LEU A 86 -10.75 -13.27 -9.26
CA LEU A 86 -11.86 -13.85 -10.04
C LEU A 86 -11.36 -14.72 -11.18
N ARG A 87 -10.29 -14.30 -11.87
CA ARG A 87 -9.63 -15.10 -12.91
C ARG A 87 -9.07 -16.40 -12.33
N ALA A 88 -8.36 -16.33 -11.20
CA ALA A 88 -7.79 -17.49 -10.54
C ALA A 88 -8.85 -18.48 -10.03
N VAL A 89 -9.98 -17.99 -9.51
CA VAL A 89 -11.11 -18.82 -9.06
C VAL A 89 -11.80 -19.52 -10.24
N ARG A 90 -11.94 -18.83 -11.37
CA ARG A 90 -12.55 -19.34 -12.61
C ARG A 90 -11.69 -20.38 -13.33
N ALA A 91 -10.38 -20.32 -13.18
CA ALA A 91 -9.50 -21.32 -13.73
C ALA A 91 -9.68 -22.65 -12.98
N GLU A 92 -10.03 -23.72 -13.72
CA GLU A 92 -10.18 -25.07 -13.13
C GLU A 92 -8.83 -25.68 -12.75
N ASP A 93 -7.75 -25.34 -13.46
CA ASP A 93 -6.38 -25.67 -13.08
C ASP A 93 -5.40 -24.67 -13.70
N GLY A 94 -4.56 -24.05 -12.86
CA GLY A 94 -3.25 -23.54 -13.26
C GLY A 94 -3.19 -22.43 -14.33
N ASP A 95 -4.19 -21.55 -14.45
CA ASP A 95 -4.01 -20.37 -15.31
C ASP A 95 -2.80 -19.56 -14.80
N GLU A 96 -1.83 -19.33 -15.69
CA GLU A 96 -0.49 -18.83 -15.38
C GLU A 96 -0.56 -17.34 -15.03
N LEU A 97 -1.16 -17.01 -13.89
CA LEU A 97 -0.78 -15.78 -13.20
C LEU A 97 0.72 -15.87 -12.94
N ARG A 98 1.41 -14.81 -13.31
CA ARG A 98 2.81 -14.61 -12.96
C ARG A 98 2.95 -14.64 -11.45
N GLU A 99 4.13 -15.00 -10.96
CA GLU A 99 4.42 -15.09 -9.52
C GLU A 99 3.96 -13.84 -8.75
N TRP A 100 4.28 -12.65 -9.26
CA TRP A 100 3.87 -11.39 -8.62
C TRP A 100 2.35 -11.11 -8.68
N GLU A 101 1.64 -11.64 -9.69
CA GLU A 101 0.17 -11.55 -9.77
C GLU A 101 -0.46 -12.48 -8.73
N ARG A 102 0.12 -13.67 -8.52
CA ARG A 102 -0.28 -14.58 -7.45
C ARG A 102 -0.06 -13.97 -6.08
N GLU A 103 1.12 -13.42 -5.82
CA GLU A 103 1.44 -12.72 -4.57
C GLU A 103 0.44 -11.59 -4.28
N SER A 104 0.10 -10.81 -5.32
CA SER A 104 -0.88 -9.72 -5.20
C SER A 104 -2.27 -10.24 -4.81
N VAL A 105 -2.71 -11.35 -5.39
CA VAL A 105 -4.00 -11.98 -5.06
C VAL A 105 -3.98 -12.56 -3.66
N VAL A 106 -2.92 -13.24 -3.24
CA VAL A 106 -2.79 -13.79 -1.87
C VAL A 106 -2.86 -12.67 -0.83
N ALA A 107 -2.07 -11.61 -1.01
CA ALA A 107 -2.09 -10.47 -0.10
C ALA A 107 -3.46 -9.76 -0.05
N TRP A 108 -4.18 -9.74 -1.18
CA TRP A 108 -5.55 -9.23 -1.23
C TRP A 108 -6.52 -10.15 -0.48
N CYS A 109 -6.42 -11.48 -0.67
CA CYS A 109 -7.24 -12.47 0.03
C CYS A 109 -7.09 -12.36 1.55
N ASP A 110 -5.86 -12.31 2.05
CA ASP A 110 -5.56 -12.17 3.48
C ASP A 110 -6.19 -10.90 4.06
N ALA A 111 -6.20 -9.82 3.28
CA ALA A 111 -6.69 -8.55 3.75
C ALA A 111 -8.21 -8.35 3.61
N GLU A 112 -8.86 -9.05 2.67
CA GLU A 112 -10.32 -9.06 2.48
C GLU A 112 -11.00 -10.23 3.21
N GLY A 113 -10.23 -11.17 3.78
CA GLY A 113 -10.75 -12.41 4.34
C GLY A 113 -11.38 -13.32 3.29
N LYS A 114 -10.87 -13.30 2.06
CA LYS A 114 -11.35 -14.13 0.95
C LYS A 114 -10.54 -15.44 0.87
N PRO A 115 -11.14 -16.52 0.34
CA PRO A 115 -10.43 -17.78 0.19
C PRO A 115 -9.30 -17.64 -0.85
N ASN A 116 -8.15 -18.22 -0.54
CA ASN A 116 -6.96 -18.19 -1.39
C ASN A 116 -7.09 -19.27 -2.48
N PRO A 117 -7.23 -18.91 -3.77
CA PRO A 117 -7.39 -19.88 -4.85
C PRO A 117 -6.12 -20.69 -5.15
N PHE A 118 -4.97 -20.29 -4.61
CA PHE A 118 -3.68 -20.97 -4.80
C PHE A 118 -3.25 -21.82 -3.61
N ASP A 119 -4.02 -21.83 -2.52
CA ASP A 119 -3.69 -22.68 -1.39
C ASP A 119 -3.80 -24.16 -1.85
N PRO A 120 -2.73 -24.96 -1.78
CA PRO A 120 -2.76 -26.37 -2.19
C PRO A 120 -3.74 -27.21 -1.35
N PHE A 121 -4.20 -26.69 -0.22
CA PHE A 121 -5.24 -27.30 0.61
C PHE A 121 -6.65 -26.71 0.33
N ALA A 122 -6.77 -25.72 -0.56
CA ALA A 122 -8.04 -25.09 -0.96
C ALA A 122 -9.02 -26.04 -1.65
N ALA A 123 -8.58 -27.22 -2.10
CA ALA A 123 -9.48 -28.26 -2.59
C ALA A 123 -10.51 -28.73 -1.54
N ARG A 124 -10.31 -28.39 -0.25
CA ARG A 124 -11.24 -28.61 0.86
C ARG A 124 -11.88 -27.33 1.38
N ASP A 125 -11.58 -26.19 0.77
CA ASP A 125 -12.17 -24.91 1.13
C ASP A 125 -13.61 -24.88 0.62
N GLU A 126 -14.55 -25.16 1.53
CA GLU A 126 -15.99 -25.13 1.25
C GLU A 126 -16.44 -23.75 0.75
N ASP A 127 -15.76 -22.68 1.16
CA ASP A 127 -16.06 -21.32 0.74
C ASP A 127 -15.63 -21.09 -0.71
N LEU A 128 -14.43 -21.54 -1.10
CA LEU A 128 -14.01 -21.50 -2.50
C LEU A 128 -14.93 -22.35 -3.40
N ALA A 129 -15.32 -23.54 -2.92
CA ALA A 129 -16.25 -24.41 -3.64
C ALA A 129 -17.66 -23.81 -3.75
N ALA A 130 -18.14 -23.12 -2.73
CA ALA A 130 -19.41 -22.39 -2.75
C ALA A 130 -19.35 -21.23 -3.75
N ILE A 131 -18.28 -20.44 -3.74
CA ILE A 131 -18.07 -19.34 -4.70
C ILE A 131 -18.05 -19.88 -6.14
N ARG A 132 -17.35 -20.99 -6.38
CA ARG A 132 -17.32 -21.61 -7.72
C ARG A 132 -18.71 -22.10 -8.15
N ARG A 133 -19.51 -22.66 -7.23
CA ARG A 133 -20.92 -23.02 -7.48
C ARG A 133 -21.79 -21.80 -7.80
N ASP A 134 -21.67 -20.73 -7.02
CA ASP A 134 -22.43 -19.48 -7.23
C ASP A 134 -22.07 -18.81 -8.56
N LEU A 135 -20.81 -18.94 -8.98
CA LEU A 135 -20.34 -18.49 -10.30
C LEU A 135 -20.74 -19.44 -11.43
N GLY A 136 -21.41 -20.56 -11.15
CA GLY A 136 -21.85 -21.55 -12.14
C GLY A 136 -20.72 -22.36 -12.77
N LEU A 137 -19.57 -22.46 -12.09
CA LEU A 137 -18.37 -23.12 -12.58
C LEU A 137 -18.30 -24.61 -12.20
N VAL A 138 -19.15 -25.06 -11.27
CA VAL A 138 -19.22 -26.47 -10.84
C VAL A 138 -20.67 -26.93 -11.00
N GLY A 139 -20.86 -27.96 -11.84
CA GLY A 139 -22.11 -28.70 -11.98
C GLY A 139 -22.15 -29.94 -11.09
#